data_AF-A0A9D7DCL6-F1
#
_entry.id   AF-A0A9D7DCL6-F1
#
_cell.length_a   1.000
_cell.length_b   1.000
_cell.length_c   1.000
_cell.angle_alpha   90.00
_cell.angle_beta   90.00
_cell.angle_gamma   90.00
#
_symmetry.space_group_name_H-M   'P 1'
#
loop_
_entity.id
_entity.type
_entity.pdbx_description
1 polymer ?
#
loop_
_entity_poly.entity_id
_entity_poly.type
_entity_poly.pdbx_seq_one_letter_code
_entity_poly.pdbx_strand_id
1 'polypeptide(L)'
;MGRREATLDFVQKCRAAASAEDIARFLFAEMEACGIRYVACASHVDPLKPPTGAVAIVNYPHPWLVWFSDKKYANRDPIFFGAHNALLPFWWEEFVVNTIWRVTSAGF
;
A
#
# COMPACT_ATOMS: atom_id res chain seq x y z
N MET A 1 -6.45 -12.97 21.22
CA MET A 1 -6.98 -13.66 20.04
C MET A 1 -5.83 -14.32 19.31
N GLY A 2 -5.95 -15.58 18.90
CA GLY A 2 -4.89 -16.25 18.14
C GLY A 2 -4.77 -15.68 16.73
N ARG A 3 -3.57 -15.72 16.12
CA ARG A 3 -3.32 -15.14 14.78
C ARG A 3 -4.30 -15.66 13.70
N ARG A 4 -4.71 -16.92 13.78
CA ARG A 4 -5.69 -17.54 12.86
C ARG A 4 -7.12 -17.02 13.06
N GLU A 5 -7.51 -16.77 14.31
CA GLU A 5 -8.83 -16.22 14.63
C GLU A 5 -8.97 -14.80 14.09
N ALA A 6 -7.93 -13.98 14.23
CA ALA A 6 -7.89 -12.63 13.65
C ALA A 6 -7.99 -12.63 12.12
N THR A 7 -7.30 -13.55 11.44
CA THR A 7 -7.41 -13.68 9.98
C THR A 7 -8.82 -14.06 9.52
N LEU A 8 -9.46 -15.01 10.20
CA LEU A 8 -10.81 -15.46 9.85
C LEU A 8 -11.86 -14.37 10.10
N ASP A 9 -11.74 -13.67 11.22
CA ASP A 9 -12.61 -12.54 11.58
C ASP A 9 -12.53 -11.42 10.53
N PHE A 10 -11.31 -11.02 10.13
CA PHE A 10 -11.12 -10.04 9.06
C PHE A 10 -11.77 -10.47 7.74
N VAL A 11 -11.59 -11.73 7.32
CA VAL A 11 -12.21 -12.25 6.09
C VAL A 11 -13.74 -12.23 6.17
N GLN A 12 -14.32 -12.53 7.34
CA GLN A 12 -15.77 -12.48 7.55
C GLN A 12 -16.30 -11.04 7.47
N LYS A 13 -15.62 -10.08 8.12
CA LYS A 13 -15.96 -8.65 8.04
C LYS A 13 -15.92 -8.16 6.59
N CYS A 14 -14.88 -8.51 5.84
CA CYS A 14 -14.75 -8.13 4.42
C CYS A 14 -15.85 -8.74 3.54
N ARG A 15 -16.27 -9.99 3.80
CA ARG A 15 -17.38 -10.61 3.06
C ARG A 15 -18.73 -9.94 3.32
N ALA A 16 -18.93 -9.41 4.53
CA ALA A 16 -20.15 -8.72 4.93
C ALA A 16 -20.12 -7.22 4.63
N ALA A 17 -19.00 -6.67 4.16
CA ALA A 17 -18.85 -5.25 3.89
C ALA A 17 -19.79 -4.78 2.78
N ALA A 18 -20.44 -3.64 2.98
CA ALA A 18 -21.34 -3.05 1.98
C ALA A 18 -20.60 -2.15 0.98
N SER A 19 -19.39 -1.70 1.32
CA SER A 19 -18.60 -0.80 0.49
C SER A 19 -17.09 -0.96 0.68
N ALA A 20 -16.30 -0.29 -0.17
CA ALA A 20 -14.85 -0.24 -0.04
C ALA A 20 -14.40 0.51 1.23
N GLU A 21 -15.18 1.50 1.68
CA GLU A 21 -14.92 2.25 2.91
C GLU A 21 -15.06 1.36 4.16
N ASP A 22 -16.00 0.41 4.16
CA ASP A 22 -16.10 -0.58 5.23
C ASP A 22 -14.84 -1.46 5.29
N ILE A 23 -14.40 -1.96 4.12
CA ILE A 23 -13.18 -2.75 4.00
C ILE A 23 -11.98 -1.94 4.50
N ALA A 24 -11.88 -0.67 4.11
CA ALA A 24 -10.81 0.23 4.56
C ALA A 24 -10.79 0.38 6.08
N ARG A 25 -11.95 0.62 6.69
CA ARG A 25 -12.08 0.74 8.15
C ARG A 25 -11.62 -0.54 8.87
N PHE A 26 -12.02 -1.71 8.37
CA PHE A 26 -11.57 -2.99 8.95
C PHE A 26 -10.07 -3.17 8.79
N LEU A 27 -9.53 -2.90 7.60
CA LEU A 27 -8.09 -3.01 7.35
C LEU A 27 -7.29 -2.10 8.29
N PHE A 28 -7.66 -0.83 8.41
CA PHE A 28 -6.91 0.10 9.26
C PHE A 28 -6.95 -0.29 10.74
N ALA A 29 -8.11 -0.76 11.24
CA ALA A 29 -8.21 -1.24 12.61
C ALA A 29 -7.31 -2.46 12.89
N GLU A 30 -7.27 -3.43 11.98
CA GLU A 30 -6.40 -4.61 12.12
C GLU A 30 -4.91 -4.24 12.02
N MET A 31 -4.56 -3.32 11.12
CA MET A 31 -3.17 -2.86 10.97
C MET A 31 -2.72 -2.03 12.18
N GLU A 32 -3.59 -1.18 12.72
CA GLU A 32 -3.32 -0.42 13.94
C GLU A 32 -3.10 -1.35 15.15
N ALA A 33 -3.92 -2.41 15.28
CA ALA A 33 -3.72 -3.44 16.29
C ALA A 33 -2.39 -4.19 16.14
N CYS A 34 -1.82 -4.23 14.92
CA CYS A 34 -0.48 -4.75 14.64
C CYS A 34 0.65 -3.72 14.85
N GLY A 35 0.33 -2.50 15.27
CA GLY A 35 1.29 -1.40 15.44
C GLY A 35 1.66 -0.67 14.15
N ILE A 36 0.94 -0.91 13.05
CA ILE A 36 1.16 -0.26 11.76
C ILE A 36 0.26 0.97 11.66
N ARG A 37 0.88 2.15 11.70
CA ARG A 37 0.16 3.43 11.68
C ARG A 37 -0.35 3.81 10.29
N TYR A 38 0.45 3.58 9.26
CA TYR A 38 0.14 4.01 7.90
C TYR A 38 0.15 2.83 6.93
N VAL A 39 -0.88 2.77 6.10
CA VAL A 39 -1.21 1.64 5.24
C VAL A 39 -1.64 2.17 3.88
N ALA A 40 -1.17 1.50 2.83
CA ALA A 40 -1.69 1.64 1.48
C ALA A 40 -2.01 0.25 0.91
N CYS A 41 -3.26 0.06 0.50
CA CYS A 41 -3.72 -1.07 -0.30
C CYS A 41 -4.35 -0.49 -1.57
N ALA A 42 -3.60 -0.53 -2.67
CA ALA A 42 -3.98 0.19 -3.88
C ALA A 42 -3.50 -0.50 -5.15
N SER A 43 -4.15 -0.21 -6.27
CA SER A 43 -3.76 -0.63 -7.63
C SER A 43 -2.54 0.14 -8.18
N HIS A 44 -1.68 0.68 -7.31
CA HIS A 44 -0.52 1.52 -7.67
C HIS A 44 -0.88 2.74 -8.53
N VAL A 45 -1.95 3.45 -8.16
CA VAL A 45 -2.42 4.68 -8.83
C VAL A 45 -2.22 5.91 -7.95
N ASP A 46 -2.41 7.11 -8.50
CA ASP A 46 -2.52 8.34 -7.70
C ASP A 46 -3.79 8.28 -6.83
N PRO A 47 -3.67 8.25 -5.48
CA PRO A 47 -4.83 8.12 -4.61
C PRO A 47 -5.79 9.32 -4.65
N LEU A 48 -5.33 10.49 -5.10
CA LEU A 48 -6.18 11.68 -5.26
C LEU A 48 -6.81 11.77 -6.65
N LYS A 49 -6.36 10.95 -7.60
CA LYS A 49 -6.84 10.91 -8.99
C LYS A 49 -6.96 9.46 -9.49
N PRO A 50 -7.69 8.57 -8.77
CA PRO A 50 -7.79 7.18 -9.18
C PRO A 50 -8.60 7.07 -10.47
N PRO A 51 -8.17 6.27 -11.46
CA PRO A 51 -9.00 5.97 -12.61
C PRO A 51 -10.21 5.13 -12.19
N THR A 52 -11.27 5.16 -13.01
CA THR A 52 -12.49 4.37 -12.76
C THR A 52 -12.16 2.89 -12.53
N GLY A 53 -12.63 2.35 -11.41
CA GLY A 53 -12.44 0.94 -11.04
C GLY A 53 -11.12 0.62 -10.33
N ALA A 54 -10.20 1.58 -10.15
CA ALA A 54 -9.02 1.37 -9.34
C ALA A 54 -9.36 1.31 -7.84
N VAL A 55 -8.62 0.48 -7.11
CA VAL A 55 -8.67 0.44 -5.65
C VAL A 55 -7.60 1.37 -5.10
N ALA A 56 -7.96 2.25 -4.17
CA ALA A 56 -7.02 3.14 -3.47
C ALA A 56 -7.46 3.32 -2.01
N ILE A 57 -7.11 2.35 -1.16
CA ILE A 57 -7.38 2.39 0.28
C ILE A 57 -6.11 2.83 0.99
N VAL A 58 -6.08 4.08 1.46
CA VAL A 58 -4.92 4.68 2.13
C VAL A 58 -5.34 5.48 3.36
N ASN A 59 -4.51 5.49 4.40
CA ASN A 59 -4.69 6.35 5.58
C ASN A 59 -3.52 7.32 5.80
N TYR A 60 -2.72 7.58 4.77
CA TYR A 60 -1.66 8.58 4.84
C TYR A 60 -2.24 9.98 5.14
N PRO A 61 -1.49 10.85 5.84
CA PRO A 61 -1.94 12.21 6.09
C PRO A 61 -2.27 12.92 4.77
N HIS A 62 -3.38 13.64 4.72
CA HIS A 62 -3.80 14.33 3.49
C HIS A 62 -2.72 15.25 2.90
N PRO A 63 -1.94 16.04 3.69
CA PRO A 63 -0.84 16.83 3.13
C PRO A 63 0.22 15.99 2.40
N TRP A 64 0.48 14.77 2.87
CA TRP A 64 1.39 13.84 2.21
C TRP A 64 0.80 13.37 0.88
N LEU A 65 -0.50 13.06 0.82
CA LEU A 65 -1.18 12.64 -0.41
C LEU A 65 -1.14 13.73 -1.48
N VAL A 66 -1.37 14.99 -1.08
CA VAL A 66 -1.27 16.15 -1.99
C VAL A 66 0.14 16.25 -2.55
N TRP A 67 1.15 16.22 -1.69
CA TRP A 67 2.55 16.26 -2.13
C TRP A 67 2.91 15.09 -3.06
N PHE A 68 2.43 13.88 -2.74
CA PHE A 68 2.64 12.68 -3.56
C PHE A 68 2.04 12.82 -4.97
N SER A 69 0.79 13.30 -5.05
CA SER A 69 0.09 13.56 -6.32
C SER A 69 0.81 14.64 -7.13
N ASP A 70 1.16 15.77 -6.49
CA ASP A 70 1.82 16.91 -7.15
C ASP A 70 3.19 16.53 -7.74
N LYS A 71 3.94 15.69 -7.02
CA LYS A 71 5.23 15.16 -7.49
C LYS A 71 5.10 14.01 -8.48
N LYS A 72 3.87 13.60 -8.82
CA LYS A 72 3.56 12.49 -9.73
C LYS A 72 4.26 11.20 -9.31
N TYR A 73 4.33 10.93 -8.00
CA TYR A 73 5.06 9.76 -7.50
C TYR A 73 4.38 8.45 -7.86
N ALA A 74 3.07 8.41 -8.10
CA ALA A 74 2.39 7.21 -8.61
C ALA A 74 3.09 6.59 -9.86
N ASN A 75 3.76 7.41 -10.68
CA ASN A 75 4.41 6.96 -11.91
C ASN A 75 5.86 6.47 -11.70
N ARG A 76 6.46 6.72 -10.54
CA ARG A 76 7.89 6.53 -10.30
C ARG A 76 8.24 6.16 -8.86
N ASP A 77 7.25 5.74 -8.08
CA ASP A 77 7.46 5.27 -6.72
C ASP A 77 8.23 3.94 -6.79
N PRO A 78 9.46 3.87 -6.21
CA PRO A 78 10.23 2.64 -6.22
C PRO A 78 9.51 1.49 -5.51
N ILE A 79 8.61 1.78 -4.56
CA ILE A 79 7.85 0.77 -3.85
C ILE A 79 6.77 0.17 -4.74
N PHE A 80 6.10 0.98 -5.57
CA PHE A 80 5.15 0.47 -6.57
C PHE A 80 5.86 -0.40 -7.59
N PHE A 81 7.04 0.01 -8.05
CA PHE A 81 7.86 -0.80 -8.95
C PHE A 81 8.28 -2.12 -8.30
N GLY A 82 8.74 -2.10 -7.05
CA GLY A 82 9.09 -3.31 -6.30
C GLY A 82 7.91 -4.25 -6.12
N ALA A 83 6.76 -3.73 -5.68
CA ALA A 83 5.54 -4.50 -5.47
C ALA A 83 4.96 -5.08 -6.77
N HIS A 84 5.17 -4.43 -7.91
CA HIS A 84 4.77 -4.98 -9.21
C HIS A 84 5.62 -6.20 -9.62
N ASN A 85 6.89 -6.24 -9.21
CA ASN A 85 7.85 -7.27 -9.64
C ASN A 85 8.15 -8.34 -8.58
N ALA A 86 7.74 -8.11 -7.32
CA ALA A 86 8.01 -9.02 -6.22
C ALA A 86 6.88 -10.07 -6.08
N LEU A 87 7.27 -11.34 -5.99
CA LEU A 87 6.34 -12.44 -5.66
C LEU A 87 6.11 -12.60 -4.15
N LEU A 88 6.99 -12.03 -3.34
CA LEU A 88 6.97 -12.13 -1.88
C LEU A 88 6.96 -10.73 -1.25
N PRO A 89 6.42 -10.57 -0.03
CA PRO A 89 6.58 -9.34 0.74
C PRO A 89 8.06 -8.98 0.91
N PHE A 90 8.36 -7.69 0.92
CA PHE A 90 9.72 -7.19 1.03
C PHE A 90 9.77 -5.97 1.95
N TRP A 91 10.95 -5.74 2.53
CA TRP A 91 11.26 -4.50 3.22
C TRP A 91 11.77 -3.47 2.21
N TRP A 92 11.14 -2.29 2.23
CA TRP A 92 11.45 -1.22 1.30
C TRP A 92 12.88 -0.71 1.43
N GLU A 93 13.47 -0.74 2.63
CA GLU A 93 14.87 -0.40 2.87
C GLU A 93 15.82 -1.29 2.08
N GLU A 94 15.53 -2.59 2.01
CA GLU A 94 16.34 -3.57 1.26
C GLU A 94 16.16 -3.41 -0.26
N PHE A 95 14.95 -3.05 -0.69
CA PHE A 95 14.62 -2.89 -2.10
C PHE A 95 15.24 -1.62 -2.72
N VAL A 96 15.10 -0.49 -2.03
CA VAL A 96 15.61 0.81 -2.51
C VAL A 96 17.13 0.79 -2.59
N VAL A 97 17.81 0.20 -1.61
CA VAL A 97 19.28 0.05 -1.61
C VAL A 97 19.73 -0.76 -2.83
N ASN A 98 19.14 -1.94 -3.08
CA ASN A 98 19.55 -2.80 -4.20
C ASN A 98 19.23 -2.22 -5.60
N THR A 99 18.18 -1.40 -5.71
CA THR A 99 17.78 -0.79 -6.98
C THR A 99 18.69 0.38 -7.35
N ILE A 100 19.11 1.20 -6.38
CA ILE A 100 20.09 2.28 -6.61
C ILE A 100 21.42 1.70 -7.09
N TRP A 101 21.94 0.66 -6.44
CA TRP A 101 23.22 0.05 -6.83
C TRP A 101 23.17 -0.62 -8.21
N ARG A 102 22.04 -1.21 -8.62
CA ARG A 102 21.91 -1.80 -9.96
C ARG A 102 21.90 -0.74 -11.07
N VAL A 103 21.29 0.43 -10.84
CA VAL A 103 21.29 1.53 -11.82
C VAL A 103 22.68 2.18 -11.91
N THR A 104 23.41 2.33 -10.80
CA THR A 104 24.76 2.91 -10.83
C THR A 104 25.84 1.95 -11.32
N SER A 105 25.61 0.63 -11.25
CA SER A 105 26.54 -0.39 -11.77
C SER A 105 26.30 -0.72 -13.26
N ALA A 106 25.16 -0.32 -13.81
CA ALA A 106 24.82 -0.45 -15.23
C ALA A 106 25.18 0.84 -15.99
N GLY A 107 26.47 1.20 -15.92
CA GLY A 107 27.16 2.27 -16.64
C GLY A 107 26.33 3.27 -17.46
N PHE A 108 26.31 4.51 -16.97
CA PHE A 108 26.43 5.69 -17.83
C PHE A 108 27.87 6.20 -17.75
#